data_AF-A0A954GUE0-F1
#
_entry.id   AF-A0A954GUE0-F1
#
_cell.length_a   1.000
_cell.length_b   1.000
_cell.length_c   1.000
_cell.angle_alpha   90.00
_cell.angle_beta   90.00
_cell.angle_gamma   90.00
#
_symmetry.space_group_name_H-M   'P 1'
#
loop_
_entity.id
_entity.type
_entity.pdbx_description
1 polymer ?
#
loop_
_entity_poly.entity_id
_entity_poly.type
_entity_poly.pdbx_seq_one_letter_code
_entity_poly.pdbx_strand_id
1 'polypeptide(L)'
;MVRQFTFFGVAILAALGCITLANGPLGFADKSVQVGVPLAVWAVCTWVAFRGVNFPRFADFLVSVESELDKVSWPVRQEVIQATVVVLVTMFSLGAFLFVIDLVWQGLFKFIGFIQY
;
A
#
# COMPACT_ATOMS: atom_id res chain seq x y z
N MET A 1 18.80 12.08 0.84
CA MET A 1 18.25 11.66 2.17
C MET A 1 17.69 10.22 2.16
N VAL A 2 17.54 9.62 0.97
CA VAL A 2 16.93 8.29 0.77
C VAL A 2 17.60 7.16 1.54
N ARG A 3 18.94 7.21 1.70
CA ARG A 3 19.71 6.17 2.43
C ARG A 3 19.28 5.98 3.89
N GLN A 4 18.94 7.06 4.59
CA GLN A 4 18.48 6.99 5.98
C GLN A 4 17.06 6.43 6.06
N PHE A 5 16.17 6.86 5.15
CA PHE A 5 14.80 6.36 5.09
C PHE A 5 14.72 4.88 4.74
N THR A 6 15.57 4.37 3.83
CA THR A 6 15.61 2.93 3.51
C THR A 6 16.07 2.10 4.71
N PHE A 7 17.04 2.60 5.49
CA PHE A 7 17.48 1.92 6.71
C PHE A 7 16.37 1.88 7.77
N PHE A 8 15.73 3.02 8.05
CA PHE A 8 14.63 3.08 9.01
C PHE A 8 13.43 2.22 8.57
N GLY A 9 13.07 2.24 7.29
CA GLY A 9 11.98 1.42 6.74
C GLY A 9 12.23 -0.08 6.93
N VAL A 10 13.44 -0.55 6.63
CA VAL A 10 13.81 -1.97 6.81
C VAL A 10 13.86 -2.34 8.30
N ALA A 11 14.38 -1.47 9.16
CA ALA A 11 14.44 -1.70 10.61
C ALA A 11 13.04 -1.78 11.24
N ILE A 12 12.11 -0.93 10.80
CA ILE A 12 10.70 -0.93 11.23
C ILE A 12 9.99 -2.20 10.74
N LEU A 13 10.16 -2.59 9.48
CA LEU A 13 9.61 -3.84 8.94
C LEU A 13 10.15 -5.07 9.68
N ALA A 14 11.45 -5.09 9.97
CA ALA A 14 12.05 -6.16 10.77
C ALA A 14 11.49 -6.19 12.21
N ALA A 15 11.24 -5.02 12.82
CA ALA A 15 10.64 -4.92 14.15
C ALA A 15 9.21 -5.49 14.15
N LEU A 16 8.40 -5.09 13.17
CA LEU A 16 7.05 -5.60 12.99
C LEU A 16 7.05 -7.12 12.77
N GLY A 17 7.96 -7.63 11.92
CA GLY A 17 8.15 -9.07 11.72
C GLY A 17 8.49 -9.81 13.01
N CYS A 18 9.39 -9.26 13.84
CA CYS A 18 9.76 -9.86 15.12
C CYS A 18 8.61 -9.83 16.15
N ILE A 19 7.80 -8.76 16.17
CA ILE A 19 6.60 -8.66 17.01
C ILE A 19 5.55 -9.70 16.58
N THR A 20 5.35 -9.90 15.27
CA THR A 20 4.44 -10.93 14.77
C THR A 20 4.92 -12.35 15.07
N LEU A 21 6.24 -12.59 15.05
CA LEU A 21 6.84 -13.87 15.40
C LEU A 21 6.72 -14.19 16.90
N ALA A 22 6.90 -13.18 17.76
CA ALA A 22 6.77 -13.31 19.22
C ALA A 22 5.33 -13.59 19.67
N ASN A 23 4.35 -12.94 19.03
CA ASN A 23 2.94 -13.01 19.43
C ASN A 23 2.14 -14.12 18.73
N GLY A 24 2.62 -14.63 17.58
CA GLY A 24 1.97 -15.71 16.85
C GLY A 24 2.55 -17.08 17.22
N PRO A 25 3.57 -17.58 16.48
CA PRO A 25 4.06 -18.95 16.60
C PRO A 25 4.86 -19.24 17.88
N LEU A 26 5.45 -18.23 18.54
CA LEU A 26 6.20 -18.39 19.79
C LEU A 26 5.36 -18.10 21.05
N GLY A 27 4.04 -17.91 20.91
CA GLY A 27 3.14 -17.58 22.02
C GLY A 27 2.97 -18.68 23.08
N PHE A 28 3.42 -19.91 22.78
CA PHE A 28 3.34 -21.07 23.68
C PHE A 28 4.68 -21.41 24.36
N ALA A 29 5.75 -20.65 24.11
CA ALA A 29 7.09 -20.89 24.64
C ALA A 29 7.38 -20.05 25.90
N ASP A 30 8.44 -20.41 26.65
CA ASP A 30 8.88 -19.66 27.83
C ASP A 30 9.16 -18.18 27.53
N LYS A 31 8.84 -17.30 28.49
CA LYS A 31 8.93 -15.84 28.35
C LYS A 31 10.33 -15.35 27.92
N SER A 32 11.38 -16.06 28.32
CA SER A 32 12.77 -15.76 27.93
C SER A 32 13.05 -16.08 26.45
N VAL A 33 12.42 -17.11 25.89
CA VAL A 33 12.57 -17.52 24.48
C VAL A 33 11.67 -16.65 23.57
N GLN A 34 10.47 -16.32 24.04
CA GLN A 34 9.52 -15.46 23.34
C GLN A 34 10.06 -14.03 23.10
N VAL A 35 10.94 -13.53 23.98
CA VAL A 35 11.53 -12.18 23.86
C VAL A 35 12.97 -12.23 23.34
N GLY A 36 13.75 -13.22 23.75
CA GLY A 36 15.17 -13.33 23.38
C GLY A 36 15.41 -13.63 21.91
N VAL A 37 14.65 -14.58 21.33
CA VAL A 37 14.83 -14.97 19.92
C VAL A 37 14.44 -13.84 18.97
N PRO A 38 13.28 -13.16 19.12
CA PRO A 38 12.91 -12.07 18.24
C PRO A 38 13.84 -10.85 18.34
N LEU A 39 14.38 -10.54 19.53
CA LEU A 39 15.36 -9.47 19.67
C LEU A 39 16.69 -9.79 18.97
N ALA A 40 17.19 -11.02 19.09
CA ALA A 40 18.40 -11.43 18.39
C ALA A 40 18.21 -11.39 16.87
N VAL A 41 17.07 -11.88 16.37
CA VAL A 41 16.71 -11.82 14.95
C VAL A 41 16.60 -10.37 14.49
N TRP A 42 15.97 -9.49 15.28
CA TRP A 42 15.86 -8.08 14.96
C TRP A 42 17.23 -7.39 14.85
N ALA A 43 18.15 -7.68 15.79
CA ALA A 43 19.50 -7.14 15.77
C ALA A 43 20.30 -7.62 14.54
N VAL A 44 20.20 -8.91 14.20
CA VAL A 44 20.87 -9.47 13.01
C VAL A 44 20.29 -8.89 11.73
N CYS A 45 18.97 -8.79 11.61
CA CYS A 45 18.31 -8.17 10.46
C CYS A 45 18.73 -6.70 10.29
N THR A 46 18.78 -5.95 11.39
CA THR A 46 19.19 -4.54 11.38
C THR A 46 20.67 -4.38 11.00
N TRP A 47 21.54 -5.28 11.48
CA TRP A 47 22.96 -5.32 11.10
C TRP A 47 23.17 -5.63 9.61
N VAL A 48 22.48 -6.64 9.08
CA VAL A 48 22.53 -6.99 7.66
C VAL A 48 21.99 -5.86 6.79
N ALA A 49 20.88 -5.23 7.21
CA ALA A 49 20.32 -4.06 6.55
C ALA A 49 21.31 -2.88 6.53
N PHE A 50 21.96 -2.59 7.66
CA PHE A 50 23.01 -1.56 7.73
C PHE A 50 24.15 -1.84 6.75
N ARG A 51 24.60 -3.09 6.67
CA ARG A 51 25.70 -3.48 5.78
C ARG A 51 25.30 -3.45 4.30
N GLY A 52 24.05 -3.79 3.98
CA GLY A 52 23.52 -3.73 2.61
C GLY A 52 23.30 -2.29 2.12
N VAL A 53 22.77 -1.42 2.97
CA VAL A 53 22.52 0.00 2.65
C VAL A 53 23.83 0.78 2.47
N ASN A 54 24.90 0.42 3.17
CA ASN A 54 26.22 1.03 3.02
C ASN A 54 27.05 0.46 1.85
N PHE A 55 26.48 -0.43 1.05
CA PHE A 55 27.18 -0.94 -0.13
C PHE A 55 27.25 0.16 -1.22
N PRO A 56 28.44 0.51 -1.74
CA PRO A 56 28.64 1.69 -2.58
C PRO A 56 27.75 1.68 -3.83
N ARG A 57 27.65 0.55 -4.53
CA ARG A 57 26.81 0.43 -5.73
C ARG A 57 25.31 0.66 -5.47
N PHE A 58 24.81 0.24 -4.31
CA PHE A 58 23.40 0.41 -3.97
C PHE A 58 23.12 1.86 -3.52
N ALA A 59 24.06 2.48 -2.81
CA ALA A 59 23.98 3.89 -2.45
C ALA A 59 23.97 4.79 -3.71
N ASP A 60 24.83 4.51 -4.69
CA ASP A 60 24.86 5.26 -5.96
C ASP A 60 23.54 5.11 -6.73
N PHE A 61 22.94 3.90 -6.71
CA PHE A 61 21.61 3.69 -7.29
C PHE A 61 20.54 4.53 -6.59
N LEU A 62 20.48 4.54 -5.25
CA LEU A 62 19.51 5.34 -4.50
C LEU A 62 19.67 6.84 -4.77
N VAL A 63 20.90 7.33 -4.92
CA VAL A 63 21.18 8.73 -5.28
C VAL A 63 20.68 9.03 -6.70
N SER A 64 20.86 8.11 -7.65
CA SER A 64 20.32 8.27 -9.00
C SER A 64 18.78 8.31 -9.00
N VAL A 65 18.11 7.46 -8.21
CA VAL A 65 16.65 7.49 -8.06
C VAL A 65 16.17 8.78 -7.40
N GLU A 66 16.87 9.29 -6.39
CA GLU A 66 16.59 10.60 -5.78
C GLU A 66 16.64 11.71 -6.85
N SER A 67 17.65 11.68 -7.72
CA SER A 67 17.78 12.65 -8.81
C SER A 67 16.72 12.51 -9.91
N GLU A 68 16.15 11.31 -10.13
CA GLU A 68 15.04 11.11 -11.07
C GLU A 68 13.70 11.51 -10.45
N LEU A 69 13.50 11.27 -9.15
CA LEU A 69 12.32 11.70 -8.42
C LEU A 69 12.22 13.23 -8.34
N ASP A 70 13.34 13.94 -8.25
CA ASP A 70 13.38 15.40 -8.29
C ASP A 70 12.92 15.97 -9.64
N LYS A 71 13.00 15.18 -10.71
CA LYS A 71 12.47 15.57 -12.03
C LYS A 71 10.95 15.36 -12.15
N VAL A 72 10.35 14.59 -11.23
CA VAL A 72 8.90 14.36 -11.23
C VAL A 72 8.20 15.58 -10.64
N SER A 73 7.56 16.36 -11.51
CA SER A 73 6.68 17.45 -11.08
C SER A 73 5.40 16.86 -10.48
N TRP A 74 5.32 16.82 -9.15
CA TRP A 74 4.11 16.41 -8.46
C TRP A 74 2.98 17.41 -8.70
N PRO A 75 1.76 16.94 -9.06
CA PRO A 75 0.65 17.81 -9.36
C PRO A 75 0.26 18.62 -8.11
N VAL A 76 -0.17 19.86 -8.34
CA VAL A 76 -0.66 20.71 -7.24
C VAL A 76 -1.97 20.10 -6.71
N ARG A 77 -2.25 20.23 -5.41
CA ARG A 77 -3.46 19.67 -4.77
C ARG A 77 -4.74 19.98 -5.54
N GLN A 78 -4.82 21.16 -6.16
CA GLN A 78 -5.95 21.59 -6.96
C GLN A 78 -6.15 20.74 -8.23
N GLU A 79 -5.07 20.38 -8.93
CA GLU A 79 -5.13 19.55 -10.14
C GLU A 79 -5.63 18.13 -9.80
N VAL A 80 -5.16 17.57 -8.69
CA VAL A 80 -5.60 16.24 -8.22
C VAL A 80 -7.09 16.25 -7.91
N ILE A 81 -7.59 17.30 -7.25
CA ILE A 81 -9.02 17.45 -6.94
C ILE A 81 -9.83 17.59 -8.23
N GLN A 82 -9.39 18.44 -9.16
CA GLN A 82 -10.08 18.64 -10.44
C GLN A 82 -10.16 17.32 -11.24
N ALA A 83 -9.05 16.59 -11.35
CA ALA A 83 -9.03 15.29 -12.04
C ALA A 83 -9.97 14.28 -11.37
N THR A 84 -9.97 14.20 -10.03
CA THR A 84 -10.84 13.28 -9.28
C THR A 84 -12.32 13.65 -9.42
N VAL A 85 -12.65 14.95 -9.39
CA VAL A 85 -14.03 15.43 -9.57
C VAL A 85 -14.55 15.07 -10.95
N VAL A 86 -13.76 15.24 -12.02
CA VAL A 86 -14.16 14.84 -13.37
C VAL A 86 -14.47 13.34 -13.40
N VAL A 87 -13.59 12.51 -12.84
CA VAL A 87 -13.81 11.05 -12.79
C VAL A 87 -15.09 10.70 -12.02
N LEU A 88 -15.31 11.30 -10.85
CA LEU A 88 -16.54 11.08 -10.07
C LEU A 88 -17.80 11.45 -10.83
N VAL A 89 -17.81 12.61 -11.50
CA VAL A 89 -18.94 13.05 -12.32
C VAL A 89 -19.18 12.08 -13.48
N THR A 90 -18.13 11.62 -14.16
CA THR A 90 -18.27 10.66 -15.26
C THR A 90 -18.81 9.30 -14.78
N MET A 91 -18.32 8.77 -13.66
CA MET A 91 -18.81 7.51 -13.09
C MET A 91 -20.27 7.64 -12.62
N PHE A 92 -20.62 8.77 -11.99
CA PHE A 92 -21.99 9.02 -11.56
C PHE A 92 -22.95 9.16 -12.74
N SER A 93 -22.55 9.87 -13.80
CA SER A 93 -23.35 10.01 -15.02
C SER A 93 -23.58 8.68 -15.71
N LEU A 94 -22.55 7.84 -15.83
CA LEU A 94 -22.67 6.49 -16.39
C LEU A 94 -23.57 5.60 -15.53
N GLY A 95 -23.42 5.66 -14.20
CA GLY A 95 -24.29 4.92 -13.28
C GLY A 95 -25.76 5.34 -13.39
N ALA A 96 -26.03 6.64 -13.48
CA ALA A 96 -27.37 7.17 -13.69
C ALA A 96 -27.96 6.74 -15.03
N PHE A 97 -27.16 6.73 -16.10
CA PHE A 97 -27.59 6.25 -17.42
C PHE A 97 -27.98 4.77 -17.40
N LEU A 98 -27.13 3.92 -16.79
CA LEU A 98 -27.44 2.50 -16.63
C LEU A 98 -28.71 2.29 -15.81
N PHE A 99 -28.87 3.03 -14.71
CA PHE A 99 -30.07 2.96 -13.88
C PHE A 99 -31.35 3.30 -14.66
N VAL A 100 -31.32 4.33 -15.52
CA VAL A 100 -32.45 4.66 -16.39
C VAL A 100 -32.77 3.51 -17.35
N ILE A 101 -31.74 2.92 -17.97
CA ILE A 101 -31.90 1.77 -18.85
C ILE A 101 -32.51 0.59 -18.08
N ASP A 102 -32.05 0.31 -16.87
CA ASP A 102 -32.59 -0.76 -16.02
C ASP A 102 -34.07 -0.54 -15.71
N LEU A 103 -34.49 0.70 -15.40
CA LEU A 103 -35.89 1.04 -15.16
C LEU A 103 -36.75 0.84 -16.42
N VAL A 104 -36.24 1.22 -17.60
CA VAL A 104 -36.94 1.01 -18.87
C VAL A 104 -37.12 -0.48 -19.15
N TRP A 105 -36.06 -1.29 -19.00
CA TRP A 105 -36.15 -2.73 -19.18
C TRP A 105 -37.11 -3.38 -18.18
N GLN A 106 -37.06 -2.99 -16.91
CA GLN A 106 -38.01 -3.48 -15.90
C GLN A 106 -39.47 -3.13 -16.26
N GLY A 107 -39.71 -1.91 -16.74
CA GLY A 107 -41.05 -1.48 -17.20
C GLY A 107 -41.54 -2.28 -18.41
N LEU A 108 -40.67 -2.47 -19.41
CA LEU A 108 -40.98 -3.26 -20.60
C LEU A 108 -41.26 -4.72 -20.27
N PHE A 109 -40.44 -5.34 -19.41
CA PHE A 109 -40.64 -6.73 -19.00
C PHE A 109 -41.90 -6.92 -18.15
N LYS A 110 -42.28 -5.93 -17.33
CA LYS A 110 -43.58 -5.91 -16.63
C LYS A 110 -44.75 -5.82 -17.62
N PHE A 111 -44.65 -4.98 -18.64
CA PHE A 111 -45.71 -4.82 -19.65
C PHE A 111 -45.90 -6.10 -20.49
N ILE A 112 -44.82 -6.81 -20.81
CA ILE A 112 -44.85 -8.06 -21.59
C ILE A 112 -45.32 -9.26 -20.73
N GLY A 113 -45.42 -9.11 -19.40
CA GLY A 113 -45.93 -10.15 -18.50
C GLY A 113 -44.95 -11.29 -18.21
N PHE A 114 -43.65 -11.10 -18.50
CA PHE A 114 -42.61 -12.12 -18.32
C PHE A 114 -42.10 -12.24 -16.88
N ILE A 115 -42.15 -11.17 -16.10
CA ILE A 115 -41.76 -11.14 -14.67
C ILE A 115 -42.95 -10.75 -13.81
N GLN A 116 -43.47 -11.73 -13.07
CA GLN A 116 -44.49 -11.55 -12.04
C GLN A 116 -43.81 -11.69 -10.67
N TYR A 117 -43.25 -10.58 -10.18
CA TYR A 117 -42.92 -10.33 -8.78
C TYR A 117 -43.19 -8.86 -8.46
#